data_AF-A0A699JBQ6-F1
#
_entry.id   AF-A0A699JBQ6-F1
#
_cell.length_a   1.000
_cell.length_b   1.000
_cell.length_c   1.000
_cell.angle_alpha   90.00
_cell.angle_beta   90.00
_cell.angle_gamma   90.00
#
_symmetry.space_group_name_H-M   'P 1'
#
loop_
_entity.id
_entity.type
_entity.pdbx_description
1 polymer ?
#
loop_
_entity_poly.entity_id
_entity_poly.type
_entity_poly.pdbx_seq_one_letter_code
_entity_poly.pdbx_strand_id
1 'polypeptide(L)'
;MPLLYRGKYSQWRERFMNYLEEQTDGEAMINTIQNGDHPLPIVAQVSLAETAPNVIPTLKDPKFWTDKEKKTRKIDRLARSLLIQGLPNDIYSLIDNNKTPKDLWDALERQMCGSEYGEQDRKAAIFYETFKATEREQLLNTYLCYLQMINDLKKCGYKKDNCEMNYKFLNNLQP
;
A
#
# COMPACT_ATOMS: atom_id res chain seq x y z
N MET A 1 -1.23 -5.71 16.40
CA MET A 1 -0.38 -5.18 15.32
C MET A 1 0.05 -6.31 14.38
N PRO A 2 -0.34 -6.32 13.10
CA PRO A 2 0.08 -7.32 12.12
C PRO A 2 1.55 -7.16 11.70
N LEU A 3 2.32 -8.25 11.76
CA LEU A 3 3.72 -8.28 11.31
C LEU A 3 3.85 -8.80 9.89
N LEU A 4 4.73 -8.17 9.11
CA LEU A 4 5.07 -8.59 7.75
C LEU A 4 6.04 -9.78 7.80
N TYR A 5 5.67 -10.86 7.12
CA TYR A 5 6.50 -12.06 6.97
C TYR A 5 6.91 -12.25 5.51
N ARG A 6 8.04 -12.92 5.30
CA ARG A 6 8.56 -13.24 3.96
C ARG A 6 7.50 -14.00 3.13
N GLY A 7 7.30 -13.57 1.89
CA GLY A 7 6.33 -14.14 0.96
C GLY A 7 4.86 -13.92 1.33
N LYS A 8 4.56 -13.06 2.32
CA LYS A 8 3.20 -12.82 2.84
C LYS A 8 2.78 -11.35 2.75
N TYR A 9 3.36 -10.59 1.82
CA TYR A 9 3.11 -9.16 1.69
C TYR A 9 1.62 -8.83 1.47
N SER A 10 0.98 -9.43 0.47
CA SER A 10 -0.44 -9.19 0.18
C SER A 10 -1.37 -9.47 1.37
N GLN A 11 -1.16 -10.59 2.06
CA GLN A 11 -1.91 -10.96 3.27
C GLN A 11 -1.62 -10.04 4.46
N TRP A 12 -0.38 -9.55 4.58
CA TRP A 12 -0.04 -8.56 5.60
C TRP A 12 -0.69 -7.22 5.31
N ARG A 13 -0.64 -6.75 4.06
CA ARG A 13 -1.25 -5.48 3.61
C ARG A 13 -2.73 -5.42 3.96
N GLU A 14 -3.47 -6.49 3.67
CA GLU A 14 -4.90 -6.60 4.02
C GLU A 14 -5.11 -6.56 5.54
N ARG A 15 -4.41 -7.42 6.29
CA ARG A 15 -4.53 -7.45 7.76
C ARG A 15 -4.15 -6.12 8.40
N PHE A 16 -3.15 -5.43 7.86
CA PHE A 16 -2.68 -4.14 8.33
C PHE A 16 -3.72 -3.05 8.08
N MET A 17 -4.32 -3.00 6.89
CA MET A 17 -5.39 -2.05 6.60
C MET A 17 -6.61 -2.29 7.50
N ASN A 18 -7.08 -3.53 7.63
CA ASN A 18 -8.19 -3.87 8.53
C ASN A 18 -7.88 -3.50 9.99
N TYR A 19 -6.63 -3.72 10.44
CA TYR A 19 -6.20 -3.31 11.77
C TYR A 19 -6.26 -1.79 11.97
N LEU A 20 -5.87 -1.00 10.96
CA LEU A 20 -5.97 0.46 10.99
C LEU A 20 -7.42 0.93 11.01
N GLU A 21 -8.31 0.31 10.24
CA GLU A 21 -9.75 0.64 10.22
C GLU A 21 -10.37 0.55 11.62
N GLU A 22 -9.94 -0.43 12.43
CA GLU A 22 -10.40 -0.63 13.80
C GLU A 22 -9.76 0.33 14.83
N GLN A 23 -8.73 1.10 14.46
CA GLN A 23 -8.11 2.06 15.38
C GLN A 23 -8.93 3.35 15.52
N THR A 24 -8.70 4.07 16.62
CA THR A 24 -9.18 5.45 16.75
C THR A 24 -8.53 6.33 15.67
N ASP A 25 -9.34 7.14 14.98
CA ASP A 25 -8.93 7.92 13.80
C ASP A 25 -8.42 7.03 12.62
N GLY A 26 -8.84 5.76 12.57
CA GLY A 26 -8.41 4.76 11.58
C GLY A 26 -8.52 5.19 10.12
N GLU A 27 -9.70 5.68 9.73
CA GLU A 27 -9.94 6.21 8.38
C GLU A 27 -8.97 7.35 8.02
N ALA A 28 -8.68 8.25 8.97
CA ALA A 28 -7.76 9.35 8.75
C ALA A 28 -6.32 8.85 8.60
N MET A 29 -5.92 7.81 9.35
CA MET A 29 -4.60 7.18 9.19
C MET A 29 -4.44 6.50 7.84
N ILE A 30 -5.47 5.77 7.38
CA ILE A 30 -5.49 5.13 6.07
C ILE A 30 -5.40 6.18 4.97
N ASN A 31 -6.15 7.28 5.10
CA ASN A 31 -6.08 8.39 4.17
C ASN A 31 -4.68 9.02 4.13
N THR A 32 -4.03 9.21 5.29
CA THR A 32 -2.64 9.71 5.35
C THR A 32 -1.66 8.78 4.61
N ILE A 33 -1.80 7.46 4.79
CA ILE A 33 -0.94 6.46 4.14
C ILE A 33 -1.15 6.44 2.63
N GLN A 34 -2.40 6.49 2.16
CA GLN A 34 -2.73 6.35 0.75
C GLN A 34 -2.55 7.66 -0.03
N ASN A 35 -2.97 8.78 0.55
CA ASN A 35 -3.10 10.05 -0.16
C ASN A 35 -2.00 11.05 0.19
N GLY A 36 -1.42 10.97 1.40
CA GLY A 36 -0.35 11.85 1.85
C GLY A 36 -0.66 12.54 3.16
N ASP A 37 0.38 13.10 3.78
CA ASP A 37 0.27 13.86 5.01
C ASP A 37 -0.68 15.05 4.87
N HIS A 38 -1.31 15.40 5.98
CA HIS A 38 -2.06 16.64 6.06
C HIS A 38 -1.11 17.83 5.86
N PRO A 39 -1.54 18.90 5.13
CA PRO A 39 -0.72 20.07 4.93
C PRO A 39 -0.22 20.64 6.24
N LEU A 40 1.06 21.02 6.29
CA LEU A 40 1.60 21.67 7.47
C LEU A 40 0.92 23.03 7.68
N PRO A 41 0.59 23.41 8.92
CA PRO A 41 0.06 24.72 9.24
C PRO A 41 0.99 25.84 8.77
N ILE A 42 0.48 26.75 7.95
CA ILE A 42 1.18 27.93 7.46
C ILE A 42 0.52 29.20 7.99
N VAL A 43 1.31 30.26 8.22
CA VAL A 43 0.82 31.60 8.55
C VAL A 43 1.20 32.54 7.42
N ALA A 44 0.22 33.33 6.97
CA ALA A 44 0.47 34.48 6.12
C ALA A 44 1.04 35.61 6.98
N GLN A 45 2.26 36.05 6.69
CA GLN A 45 2.77 37.28 7.28
C GLN A 45 2.07 38.46 6.59
N VAL A 46 1.32 39.24 7.37
CA VAL A 46 0.77 40.53 6.91
C VAL A 46 1.83 41.59 7.21
N SER A 47 2.49 42.09 6.17
CA SER A 47 3.30 43.32 6.29
C SER A 47 2.39 44.54 6.35
N LEU A 48 2.64 45.43 7.31
CA LEU A 48 1.93 46.72 7.47
C LEU A 48 2.37 47.80 6.46
N ALA A 49 3.34 47.51 5.58
CA ALA A 49 3.81 48.46 4.57
C ALA A 49 2.95 48.35 3.30
N GLU A 50 2.27 49.44 2.93
CA GLU A 50 1.59 49.63 1.65
C GLU A 50 2.60 49.61 0.48
N THR A 51 3.13 48.45 0.10
CA THR A 51 3.70 48.23 -1.24
C THR A 51 3.87 46.73 -1.55
N ALA A 52 3.02 46.24 -2.47
CA ALA A 52 3.00 44.92 -3.14
C ALA A 52 2.88 43.62 -2.28
N PRO A 53 1.84 42.78 -2.49
CA PRO A 53 1.60 41.60 -1.68
C PRO A 53 2.36 40.38 -2.23
N ASN A 54 3.65 40.25 -1.93
CA ASN A 54 4.30 38.95 -1.97
C ASN A 54 4.24 38.35 -0.55
N VAL A 55 3.08 37.78 -0.22
CA VAL A 55 2.86 37.06 1.04
C VAL A 55 3.69 35.78 0.98
N ILE A 56 4.84 35.74 1.67
CA ILE A 56 5.64 34.53 1.82
C ILE A 56 5.01 33.70 2.95
N PRO A 57 4.39 32.54 2.67
CA PRO A 57 3.82 31.70 3.71
C PRO A 57 4.96 31.06 4.51
N THR A 58 4.94 31.21 5.83
CA THR A 58 5.93 30.60 6.72
C THR A 58 5.27 29.49 7.56
N LEU A 59 6.03 28.45 7.92
CA LEU A 59 5.53 27.40 8.81
C LEU A 59 5.15 27.98 10.16
N LYS A 60 3.95 27.64 10.63
CA LYS A 60 3.42 28.07 11.91
C LYS A 60 4.16 27.37 13.05
N ASP A 61 4.60 28.15 14.04
CA ASP A 61 5.19 27.60 15.26
C ASP A 61 4.19 26.64 15.95
N PRO A 62 4.61 25.41 16.33
CA PRO A 62 3.78 24.42 17.02
C PRO A 62 3.00 24.94 18.23
N LYS A 63 3.51 25.94 18.94
CA LYS A 63 2.82 26.52 20.11
C LYS A 63 1.53 27.26 19.74
N PHE A 64 1.43 27.77 18.51
CA PHE A 64 0.25 28.46 17.99
C PHE A 64 -0.70 27.53 17.23
N TRP A 65 -0.41 26.24 17.17
CA TRP A 65 -1.29 25.31 16.48
C TRP A 65 -2.64 25.23 17.17
N THR A 66 -3.69 25.23 16.36
CA THR A 66 -5.05 24.90 16.78
C THR A 66 -5.12 23.43 17.20
N ASP A 67 -6.15 23.08 17.97
CA ASP A 67 -6.34 21.68 18.38
C ASP A 67 -6.54 20.74 17.19
N LYS A 68 -7.16 21.24 16.10
CA LYS A 68 -7.29 20.52 14.83
C LYS A 68 -5.94 20.24 14.19
N GLU A 69 -5.08 21.25 14.08
CA GLU A 69 -3.72 21.12 13.51
C GLU A 69 -2.84 20.16 14.34
N LYS A 70 -2.97 20.21 15.67
CA LYS A 70 -2.30 19.26 16.58
C LYS A 70 -2.84 17.84 16.38
N LYS A 71 -4.15 17.68 16.21
CA LYS A 71 -4.79 16.37 15.99
C LYS A 71 -4.32 15.74 14.69
N THR A 72 -4.36 16.46 13.57
CA THR A 72 -3.92 15.93 12.26
C THR A 72 -2.45 15.52 12.30
N ARG A 73 -1.58 16.31 12.95
CA ARG A 73 -0.16 15.94 13.06
C ARG A 73 0.09 14.71 13.93
N LYS A 74 -0.74 14.49 14.96
CA LYS A 74 -0.70 13.27 15.77
C LYS A 74 -1.12 12.05 14.94
N ILE A 75 -2.14 12.18 14.10
CA ILE A 75 -2.59 11.13 13.18
C ILE A 75 -1.46 10.73 12.22
N ASP A 76 -0.79 11.70 11.57
CA ASP A 76 0.31 11.38 10.65
C ASP A 76 1.45 10.64 11.36
N ARG A 77 1.82 11.12 12.57
CA ARG A 77 2.87 10.46 13.38
C ARG A 77 2.46 9.05 13.80
N LEU A 78 1.20 8.85 14.16
CA LEU A 78 0.68 7.55 14.56
C LEU A 78 0.68 6.58 13.37
N ALA A 79 0.17 7.00 12.21
CA ALA A 79 0.19 6.21 10.98
C ALA A 79 1.61 5.74 10.64
N ARG A 80 2.61 6.64 10.69
CA ARG A 80 4.02 6.29 10.46
C ARG A 80 4.54 5.27 11.49
N SER A 81 4.23 5.48 12.76
CA SER A 81 4.67 4.59 13.85
C SER A 81 4.10 3.18 13.71
N LEU A 82 2.81 3.07 13.42
CA LEU A 82 2.13 1.78 13.23
C LEU A 82 2.68 1.06 11.99
N LEU A 83 2.97 1.79 10.90
CA LEU A 83 3.60 1.23 9.71
C LEU A 83 4.97 0.63 10.03
N ILE A 84 5.83 1.37 10.74
CA ILE A 84 7.16 0.89 11.15
C ILE A 84 7.08 -0.36 12.04
N GLN A 85 6.15 -0.38 13.00
CA GLN A 85 5.95 -1.54 13.89
C GLN A 85 5.53 -2.82 13.16
N GLY A 86 4.86 -2.68 12.02
CA GLY A 86 4.49 -3.81 11.18
C GLY A 86 5.64 -4.41 10.37
N LEU A 87 6.79 -3.74 10.32
CA LEU A 87 7.91 -4.09 9.44
C LEU A 87 9.06 -4.80 10.16
N PRO A 88 9.60 -5.88 9.57
CA PRO A 88 10.90 -6.42 9.91
C PRO A 88 12.03 -5.39 9.78
N ASN A 89 13.05 -5.51 10.64
CA ASN A 89 14.18 -4.57 10.66
C ASN A 89 14.98 -4.55 9.35
N ASP A 90 15.13 -5.68 8.67
CA ASP A 90 15.78 -5.79 7.37
C ASP A 90 15.06 -4.94 6.32
N ILE A 91 13.73 -4.97 6.28
CA ILE A 91 12.94 -4.10 5.40
C ILE A 91 13.00 -2.65 5.84
N TYR A 92 12.78 -2.37 7.12
CA TYR A 92 12.75 -1.00 7.64
C TYR A 92 14.06 -0.26 7.34
N SER A 93 15.21 -0.91 7.53
CA SER A 93 16.53 -0.32 7.28
C SER A 93 16.76 0.11 5.83
N LEU A 94 16.00 -0.44 4.86
CA LEU A 94 16.08 -0.08 3.45
C LEU A 94 15.23 1.15 3.09
N ILE A 95 14.23 1.48 3.91
CA ILE A 95 13.23 2.51 3.62
C ILE A 95 13.12 3.58 4.73
N ASP A 96 14.02 3.58 5.70
CA ASP A 96 13.99 4.44 6.89
C ASP A 96 14.14 5.94 6.60
N ASN A 97 14.78 6.28 5.48
CA ASN A 97 14.97 7.65 4.99
C ASN A 97 13.65 8.36 4.57
N ASN A 98 12.54 7.62 4.48
CA ASN A 98 11.24 8.17 4.13
C ASN A 98 10.58 8.88 5.33
N LYS A 99 10.24 10.15 5.13
CA LYS A 99 9.79 11.05 6.20
C LYS A 99 8.29 10.96 6.46
N THR A 100 7.48 10.89 5.41
CA THR A 100 6.03 10.82 5.53
C THR A 100 5.55 9.36 5.56
N PRO A 101 4.45 9.05 6.26
CA PRO A 101 3.71 7.80 6.12
C PRO A 101 3.54 7.33 4.66
N LYS A 102 3.16 8.24 3.77
CA LYS A 102 2.94 7.93 2.35
C LYS A 102 4.24 7.56 1.64
N ASP A 103 5.30 8.36 1.79
CA ASP A 103 6.60 8.04 1.18
C ASP A 103 7.12 6.68 1.68
N LEU A 104 6.91 6.40 2.98
CA LEU A 104 7.30 5.13 3.59
C LEU A 104 6.47 3.96 3.02
N TRP A 105 5.17 4.17 2.81
CA TRP A 105 4.28 3.20 2.18
C TRP A 105 4.64 2.93 0.72
N ASP A 106 4.87 3.98 -0.07
CA ASP A 106 5.26 3.87 -1.48
C ASP A 106 6.61 3.17 -1.62
N ALA A 107 7.58 3.49 -0.75
CA ALA A 107 8.87 2.81 -0.70
C ALA A 107 8.72 1.34 -0.32
N LEU A 108 7.84 1.02 0.63
CA LEU A 108 7.50 -0.35 0.97
C LEU A 108 6.90 -1.10 -0.22
N GLU A 109 5.89 -0.53 -0.89
CA GLU A 109 5.26 -1.14 -2.07
C GLU A 109 6.30 -1.43 -3.18
N ARG A 110 7.22 -0.50 -3.42
CA ARG A 110 8.34 -0.70 -4.36
C ARG A 110 9.28 -1.81 -3.91
N GLN A 111 9.64 -1.86 -2.63
CA GLN A 111 10.53 -2.87 -2.08
C GLN A 111 9.92 -4.27 -2.09
N MET A 112 8.60 -4.36 -1.99
CA MET A 112 7.87 -5.64 -2.04
C MET A 112 7.73 -6.14 -3.49
N CYS A 113 7.72 -5.24 -4.46
CA CYS A 113 7.69 -5.58 -5.88
C CYS A 113 9.00 -6.28 -6.32
N GLY A 114 8.94 -7.58 -6.60
CA GLY A 114 10.08 -8.35 -7.12
C GLY A 114 11.07 -8.87 -6.07
N SER A 115 10.85 -8.61 -4.77
CA SER A 115 11.67 -9.15 -3.68
C SER A 115 11.17 -10.52 -3.18
N GLU A 116 11.98 -11.19 -2.36
CA GLU A 116 11.60 -12.43 -1.65
C GLU A 116 10.32 -12.27 -0.81
N TYR A 117 10.00 -11.04 -0.38
CA TYR A 117 8.79 -10.75 0.38
C TYR A 117 7.51 -10.72 -0.49
N GLY A 118 7.62 -10.39 -1.78
CA GLY A 118 6.56 -10.46 -2.78
C GLY A 118 6.69 -11.65 -3.75
N GLU A 119 7.61 -12.59 -3.52
CA GLU A 119 7.94 -13.64 -4.49
C GLU A 119 6.78 -14.58 -4.79
N GLN A 120 5.91 -14.85 -3.81
CA GLN A 120 4.69 -15.65 -4.04
C GLN A 120 3.72 -14.90 -4.97
N ASP A 121 3.55 -13.61 -4.77
CA ASP A 121 2.71 -12.75 -5.61
C ASP A 121 3.29 -12.71 -7.05
N ARG A 122 4.62 -12.64 -7.18
CA ARG A 122 5.33 -12.76 -8.46
C ARG A 122 5.15 -14.14 -9.10
N LYS A 123 5.25 -15.23 -8.33
CA LYS A 123 5.06 -16.60 -8.83
C LYS A 123 3.64 -16.81 -9.33
N ALA A 124 2.64 -16.35 -8.59
CA ALA A 124 1.23 -16.40 -9.01
C ALA A 124 1.00 -15.60 -10.29
N ALA A 125 1.54 -14.37 -10.37
CA ALA A 125 1.42 -13.55 -11.56
C ALA A 125 2.13 -14.17 -12.78
N ILE A 126 3.36 -14.66 -12.63
CA ILE A 126 4.09 -15.35 -13.71
C ILE A 126 3.34 -16.60 -14.15
N PHE A 127 2.88 -17.43 -13.20
CA PHE A 127 2.13 -18.64 -13.50
C PHE A 127 0.88 -18.33 -14.33
N TYR A 128 0.14 -17.27 -13.99
CA TYR A 128 -0.99 -16.77 -14.75
C TYR A 128 -0.64 -16.23 -16.14
N GLU A 129 0.50 -15.55 -16.27
CA GLU A 129 0.95 -15.06 -17.57
C GLU A 129 1.42 -16.19 -18.51
N THR A 130 2.02 -17.24 -17.95
CA THR A 130 2.58 -18.36 -18.74
C THR A 130 1.67 -19.58 -18.83
N PHE A 131 0.50 -19.57 -18.19
CA PHE A 131 -0.40 -20.72 -18.13
C PHE A 131 -0.81 -21.18 -19.54
N LYS A 132 -0.60 -22.47 -19.82
CA LYS A 132 -1.05 -23.16 -21.05
C LYS A 132 -1.47 -24.58 -20.70
N ALA A 133 -2.58 -25.04 -21.29
CA ALA A 133 -3.00 -26.42 -21.16
C ALA A 133 -2.03 -27.35 -21.91
N THR A 134 -1.63 -28.46 -21.28
CA THR A 134 -0.75 -29.46 -21.91
C THR A 134 -1.56 -30.42 -22.80
N GLU A 135 -1.04 -30.82 -23.97
CA GLU A 135 -1.73 -31.66 -24.98
C GLU A 135 -2.27 -33.02 -24.51
N ARG A 136 -1.83 -33.48 -23.34
CA ARG A 136 -2.21 -34.78 -22.77
C ARG A 136 -2.88 -34.68 -21.40
N GLU A 137 -3.11 -33.47 -20.89
CA GLU A 137 -3.81 -33.28 -19.63
C GLU A 137 -5.32 -33.38 -19.83
N GLN A 138 -5.99 -34.08 -18.91
CA GLN A 138 -7.44 -34.07 -18.86
C GLN A 138 -7.95 -32.65 -18.54
N LEU A 139 -9.00 -32.21 -19.25
CA LEU A 139 -9.62 -30.90 -19.04
C LEU A 139 -9.95 -30.61 -17.56
N LEU A 140 -10.36 -31.64 -16.82
CA LEU A 140 -10.63 -31.53 -15.37
C LEU A 140 -9.38 -31.14 -14.58
N ASN A 141 -8.21 -31.70 -14.90
CA ASN A 141 -6.95 -31.36 -14.22
C ASN A 141 -6.53 -29.93 -14.55
N THR A 142 -6.65 -29.52 -15.81
CA THR A 142 -6.39 -28.15 -16.26
C THR A 142 -7.31 -27.15 -15.55
N TYR A 143 -8.59 -27.49 -15.40
CA TYR A 143 -9.56 -26.67 -14.68
C TYR A 143 -9.27 -26.57 -13.18
N LEU A 144 -8.89 -27.66 -12.52
CA LEU A 144 -8.48 -27.64 -11.11
C LEU A 144 -7.23 -26.76 -10.89
N CYS A 145 -6.25 -26.84 -11.79
CA CYS A 145 -5.06 -26.01 -11.76
C CYS A 145 -5.41 -24.52 -11.93
N TYR A 146 -6.34 -24.21 -12.84
CA TYR A 146 -6.88 -22.86 -13.04
C TYR A 146 -7.59 -22.32 -11.79
N LEU A 147 -8.45 -23.12 -11.14
CA LEU A 147 -9.12 -22.71 -9.91
C LEU A 147 -8.12 -22.41 -8.78
N GLN A 148 -7.08 -23.24 -8.64
CA GLN A 148 -6.02 -23.01 -7.66
C GLN A 148 -5.28 -21.71 -7.95
N MET A 149 -4.92 -21.47 -9.21
CA MET A 149 -4.27 -20.24 -9.65
C MET A 149 -5.12 -18.99 -9.37
N ILE A 150 -6.41 -19.01 -9.68
CA ILE A 150 -7.30 -17.87 -9.37
C ILE A 150 -7.33 -17.60 -7.87
N ASN A 151 -7.42 -18.65 -7.06
CA ASN A 151 -7.45 -18.50 -5.61
C ASN A 151 -6.15 -17.87 -5.10
N ASP A 152 -5.02 -18.26 -5.65
CA ASP A 152 -3.71 -17.70 -5.28
C ASP A 152 -3.57 -16.24 -5.75
N LEU A 153 -3.98 -15.92 -6.98
CA LEU A 153 -4.04 -14.53 -7.47
C LEU A 153 -4.93 -13.64 -6.61
N LYS A 154 -6.11 -14.13 -6.21
CA LYS A 154 -7.04 -13.39 -5.31
C LYS A 154 -6.40 -13.12 -3.96
N LYS A 155 -5.70 -14.11 -3.38
CA LYS A 155 -4.95 -13.93 -2.12
C LYS A 155 -3.79 -12.94 -2.25
N CYS A 156 -3.22 -12.81 -3.44
CA CYS A 156 -2.18 -11.83 -3.77
C CYS A 156 -2.76 -10.43 -4.09
N GLY A 157 -4.07 -10.22 -3.91
CA GLY A 157 -4.71 -8.93 -4.20
C GLY A 157 -4.72 -8.55 -5.68
N TYR A 158 -4.53 -9.51 -6.58
CA TYR A 158 -4.51 -9.27 -8.03
C TYR A 158 -5.93 -8.86 -8.48
N LYS A 159 -6.10 -7.59 -8.84
CA LYS A 159 -7.39 -7.02 -9.24
C LYS A 159 -7.62 -7.24 -10.73
N LYS A 160 -8.16 -8.40 -11.09
CA LYS A 160 -8.55 -8.72 -12.47
C LYS A 160 -9.98 -9.21 -12.48
N ASP A 161 -10.77 -8.77 -13.47
CA ASP A 161 -12.16 -9.20 -13.55
C ASP A 161 -12.26 -10.70 -13.87
N ASN A 162 -13.29 -11.36 -13.33
CA ASN A 162 -13.48 -12.79 -13.56
C ASN A 162 -13.69 -13.08 -15.06
N CYS A 163 -14.33 -12.19 -15.82
CA CYS A 163 -14.49 -12.37 -17.27
C CYS A 163 -13.14 -12.34 -17.99
N GLU A 164 -12.25 -11.42 -17.62
CA GLU A 164 -10.92 -11.31 -18.23
C GLU A 164 -10.06 -12.54 -17.92
N MET A 165 -10.10 -13.04 -16.68
CA MET A 165 -9.42 -14.26 -16.29
C MET A 165 -9.97 -15.48 -17.04
N ASN A 166 -11.30 -15.62 -17.10
CA ASN A 166 -11.95 -16.73 -17.79
C ASN A 166 -11.70 -16.70 -19.30
N TYR A 167 -11.72 -15.53 -19.92
CA TYR A 167 -11.41 -15.37 -21.33
C TYR A 167 -9.98 -15.80 -21.65
N LYS A 168 -9.01 -15.36 -20.82
CA LYS A 168 -7.61 -15.80 -20.98
C LYS A 168 -7.46 -17.31 -20.76
N PHE A 169 -8.16 -17.89 -19.80
CA PHE A 169 -8.15 -19.34 -19.59
C PHE A 169 -8.65 -20.07 -20.84
N LEU A 170 -9.81 -19.68 -21.37
CA LEU A 170 -10.39 -20.29 -22.56
C LEU A 170 -9.47 -20.20 -23.78
N ASN A 171 -8.78 -19.06 -23.98
CA ASN A 171 -7.80 -18.90 -25.06
C ASN A 171 -6.53 -19.75 -24.90
N ASN A 172 -6.25 -20.22 -23.69
CA ASN A 172 -5.11 -21.09 -23.38
C ASN A 172 -5.52 -22.56 -23.21
N LEU A 173 -6.82 -22.86 -23.32
CA LEU A 173 -7.28 -24.19 -23.64
C LEU A 173 -6.98 -24.45 -25.11
N GLN A 174 -6.58 -25.69 -25.40
CA GLN A 174 -6.28 -26.09 -26.77
C GLN A 174 -7.55 -26.05 -27.65
N PRO A 175 -7.41 -25.96 -28.98
CA PRO A 175 -8.46 -26.38 -29.90
C PRO A 175 -8.86 -27.84 -29.69
#